data_AF-A0A0K8UJQ1-F1
#
_entry.id   AF-A0A0K8UJQ1-F1
#
_cell.length_a   1.000
_cell.length_b   1.000
_cell.length_c   1.000
_cell.angle_alpha   90.00
_cell.angle_beta   90.00
_cell.angle_gamma   90.00
#
_symmetry.space_group_name_H-M   'P 1'
#
loop_
_entity.id
_entity.type
_entity.pdbx_description
1 polymer ?
#
loop_
_entity_poly.entity_id
_entity_poly.type
_entity_poly.pdbx_seq_one_letter_code
_entity_poly.pdbx_strand_id
1 'polypeptide(L)'
;MPGIPKMTNWVLLRSSMMETLEIGDTQFDEESNITKFIFNNIELNNMLDQFKQKYTENIEEEQDPKEFDRLDIELKQFSAEELFEKLSQDHFNESYEGITWDGKLLPPCWKELIEVDEDDGNNIDSFYNYFDDNEVIEVTGDKILYDFFQEIKLKWDTLDIPGKQFALFSTKNKKENYSVPEPIKYALGILKKGKTQSDVKGLKQPEYFPIPKRQYMSWFDNLIQKLSAEHSYPREYSFKMVSENHENIPLYMEAQMQLELLNKVVARSNVGILISETTNTFSRLSKSYLAGVGKTGSHARIVILPIRSTYYLGQDTKVHKRRISGLLVRGPMHARATSDRINIVTIEMVNNSFETKFIKKHCLIKFKDGKRLLIRQNAYKKIDAPYLAYVRNSLFNPANLLGDMLSCKMKKVNMTNLTHQADELLRNFESSRFFVDRVTENVLMAVIGNSRDEGYFSMLRKLLMILLNSRRGEISFTFNLDEFCDSVNENLIDNPLSMHFHNSVLYVLAFYVTGSLE
;
A
#
# COMPACT_ATOMS: atom_id res chain seq x y z
N MET A 1 17.24 22.96 0.19
CA MET A 1 16.37 21.81 -0.17
C MET A 1 14.92 22.13 0.16
N PRO A 2 13.93 21.91 -0.72
CA PRO A 2 12.52 22.13 -0.38
C PRO A 2 12.02 21.00 0.53
N GLY A 3 11.94 21.24 1.84
CA GLY A 3 11.52 20.23 2.84
C GLY A 3 12.06 20.49 4.26
N ILE A 4 13.21 21.17 4.35
CA ILE A 4 13.90 21.49 5.62
C ILE A 4 12.96 22.16 6.65
N PRO A 5 12.20 23.23 6.32
CA PRO A 5 11.35 23.88 7.32
C PRO A 5 10.22 22.97 7.84
N LYS A 6 9.76 22.02 7.03
CA LYS A 6 8.67 21.10 7.40
C LYS A 6 9.15 19.97 8.28
N MET A 7 10.36 19.46 8.02
CA MET A 7 10.93 18.35 8.77
C MET A 7 11.51 18.82 10.10
N THR A 8 12.11 20.01 10.13
CA THR A 8 12.51 20.69 11.36
C THR A 8 11.29 21.02 12.22
N ASN A 9 10.20 21.54 11.62
CA ASN A 9 8.93 21.66 12.33
C ASN A 9 8.41 20.31 12.81
N TRP A 10 8.51 19.24 12.02
CA TRP A 10 8.05 17.90 12.41
C TRP A 10 8.82 17.33 13.62
N VAL A 11 10.15 17.44 13.65
CA VAL A 11 10.97 16.98 14.78
C VAL A 11 10.72 17.84 16.02
N LEU A 12 10.69 19.17 15.86
CA LEU A 12 10.52 20.10 16.97
C LEU A 12 9.09 20.06 17.56
N LEU A 13 8.06 19.98 16.71
CA LEU A 13 6.67 19.81 17.15
C LEU A 13 6.49 18.47 17.83
N ARG A 14 7.11 17.39 17.32
CA ARG A 14 7.06 16.07 17.96
C ARG A 14 7.73 16.09 19.34
N SER A 15 8.92 16.69 19.47
CA SER A 15 9.60 16.82 20.77
C SER A 15 8.75 17.64 21.73
N SER A 16 8.27 18.79 21.27
CA SER A 16 7.39 19.69 22.03
C SER A 16 6.10 19.01 22.46
N MET A 17 5.43 18.25 21.59
CA MET A 17 4.21 17.51 21.91
C MET A 17 4.47 16.38 22.88
N MET A 18 5.55 15.61 22.69
CA MET A 18 5.93 14.52 23.59
C MET A 18 6.25 15.07 25.00
N GLU A 19 6.95 16.20 25.07
CA GLU A 19 7.20 16.93 26.32
C GLU A 19 5.90 17.46 26.95
N THR A 20 5.04 18.10 26.16
CA THR A 20 3.75 18.66 26.63
C THR A 20 2.79 17.58 27.11
N LEU A 21 2.86 16.37 26.53
CA LEU A 21 2.04 15.22 26.92
C LEU A 21 2.67 14.40 28.07
N GLU A 22 3.79 14.86 28.64
CA GLU A 22 4.58 14.16 29.67
C GLU A 22 5.04 12.76 29.23
N ILE A 23 5.13 12.53 27.92
CA ILE A 23 5.68 11.31 27.32
C ILE A 23 7.20 11.49 27.26
N GLY A 24 7.85 11.44 28.43
CA GLY A 24 9.31 11.46 28.49
C GLY A 24 9.93 10.20 27.89
N ASP A 25 10.85 10.38 26.92
CA ASP A 25 11.75 9.35 26.37
C ASP A 25 12.74 8.80 27.43
N THR A 26 12.84 9.47 28.59
CA THR A 26 13.89 9.25 29.60
C THR A 26 13.57 8.23 30.68
N GLN A 27 12.38 7.62 30.65
CA GLN A 27 12.05 6.51 31.55
C GLN A 27 11.17 5.50 30.80
N PHE A 28 11.79 4.77 29.87
CA PHE A 28 11.50 3.35 29.86
C PHE A 28 12.05 2.85 31.18
N ASP A 29 11.17 2.57 32.15
CA ASP A 29 11.59 1.72 33.26
C ASP A 29 12.25 0.51 32.61
N GLU A 30 13.51 0.26 32.97
CA GLU A 30 14.17 -0.99 32.69
C GLU A 30 13.34 -2.09 33.35
N GLU A 31 12.29 -2.55 32.66
CA GLU A 31 11.69 -3.83 32.97
C GLU A 31 12.77 -4.85 32.64
N SER A 32 13.53 -5.16 33.68
CA SER A 32 14.54 -6.19 33.73
C SER A 32 13.89 -7.48 33.22
N ASN A 33 14.13 -7.74 31.93
CA ASN A 33 13.68 -8.89 31.15
C ASN A 33 12.31 -8.73 30.44
N ILE A 34 12.30 -7.95 29.35
CA ILE A 34 11.23 -7.88 28.32
C ILE A 34 10.68 -9.28 27.94
N THR A 35 11.54 -10.32 27.93
CA THR A 35 11.13 -11.71 27.64
C THR A 35 10.13 -12.25 28.66
N LYS A 36 10.27 -11.93 29.96
CA LYS A 36 9.33 -12.36 31.01
C LYS A 36 8.00 -11.63 30.95
N PHE A 37 7.99 -10.38 30.48
CA PHE A 37 6.78 -9.58 30.33
C PHE A 37 5.97 -9.99 29.09
N ILE A 38 6.64 -10.19 27.95
CA ILE A 38 6.00 -10.55 26.67
C ILE A 38 5.55 -12.01 26.66
N PHE A 39 6.32 -12.92 27.28
CA PHE A 39 6.00 -14.36 27.33
C PHE A 39 5.62 -14.80 28.73
N ASN A 40 4.60 -14.17 29.33
CA ASN A 40 4.09 -14.59 30.64
C ASN A 40 3.20 -15.86 30.57
N ASN A 41 3.43 -16.72 29.57
CA ASN A 41 2.78 -18.01 29.45
C ASN A 41 3.68 -19.06 30.10
N ILE A 42 3.27 -19.54 31.28
CA ILE A 42 3.97 -20.55 32.08
C ILE A 42 4.26 -21.80 31.26
N GLU A 43 3.34 -22.20 30.38
CA GLU A 43 3.48 -23.40 29.56
C GLU A 43 4.52 -23.21 28.46
N LEU A 44 4.55 -22.05 27.80
CA LEU A 44 5.58 -21.71 26.81
C LEU A 44 6.97 -21.60 27.47
N ASN A 45 7.05 -21.01 28.66
CA ASN A 45 8.30 -20.92 29.41
C ASN A 45 8.79 -22.31 29.81
N ASN A 46 7.89 -23.19 30.28
CA ASN A 46 8.23 -24.59 30.56
C ASN A 46 8.68 -25.34 29.29
N MET A 47 8.06 -25.08 28.13
CA MET A 47 8.49 -25.66 26.86
C MET A 47 9.86 -25.13 26.41
N LEU A 48 10.15 -23.84 26.62
CA LEU A 48 11.45 -23.22 26.34
C LEU A 48 12.53 -23.74 27.27
N ASP A 49 12.22 -23.96 28.54
CA ASP A 49 13.14 -24.53 29.51
C ASP A 49 13.39 -26.01 29.21
N GLN A 50 12.37 -26.79 28.85
CA GLN A 50 12.53 -28.16 28.36
C GLN A 50 13.32 -28.21 27.04
N PHE A 51 13.12 -27.23 26.15
CA PHE A 51 13.90 -27.12 24.93
C PHE A 51 15.36 -26.81 25.23
N LYS A 52 15.65 -25.85 26.12
CA LYS A 52 17.01 -25.56 26.58
C LYS A 52 17.63 -26.77 27.24
N GLN A 53 16.91 -27.46 28.12
CA GLN A 53 17.40 -28.68 28.77
C GLN A 53 17.73 -29.75 27.74
N LYS A 54 16.81 -30.05 26.82
CA LYS A 54 17.07 -31.00 25.72
C LYS A 54 18.20 -30.54 24.80
N TYR A 55 18.32 -29.25 24.54
CA TYR A 55 19.37 -28.72 23.68
C TYR A 55 20.73 -28.84 24.36
N THR A 56 20.80 -28.57 25.67
CA THR A 56 22.02 -28.64 26.48
C THR A 56 22.40 -30.09 26.80
N GLU A 57 21.42 -30.96 27.01
CA GLU A 57 21.62 -32.41 27.28
C GLU A 57 21.98 -33.20 26.01
N ASN A 58 21.67 -32.67 24.81
CA ASN A 58 22.05 -33.25 23.52
C ASN A 58 23.26 -32.56 22.86
N ILE A 59 24.03 -31.74 23.60
CA ILE A 59 25.39 -31.38 23.18
C ILE A 59 26.25 -32.63 23.45
N GLU A 60 26.22 -33.57 22.51
CA GLU A 60 27.31 -34.53 22.37
C GLU A 60 28.62 -33.75 22.31
N GLU A 61 29.61 -34.26 23.06
CA GLU A 61 30.99 -33.78 23.19
C GLU A 61 31.41 -32.77 22.12
N GLU A 62 31.89 -31.60 22.58
CA GLU A 62 32.51 -30.53 21.79
C GLU A 62 33.14 -31.06 20.50
N GLN A 63 32.36 -31.03 19.41
CA GLN A 63 32.96 -30.98 18.09
C GLN A 63 33.69 -29.65 18.08
N ASP A 64 35.01 -29.75 18.23
CA ASP A 64 36.03 -28.73 17.97
C ASP A 64 35.40 -27.63 17.10
N PRO A 65 35.21 -26.39 17.63
CA PRO A 65 34.39 -25.38 16.99
C PRO A 65 34.82 -25.28 15.53
N LYS A 66 33.97 -25.77 14.62
CA LYS A 66 34.27 -25.81 13.19
C LYS A 66 34.64 -24.41 12.75
N GLU A 67 35.95 -24.14 12.64
CA GLU A 67 36.66 -23.03 12.01
C GLU A 67 35.83 -21.79 11.58
N PHE A 68 34.90 -21.31 12.39
CA PHE A 68 34.28 -20.00 12.19
C PHE A 68 35.25 -18.89 12.65
N ASP A 69 36.29 -19.25 13.39
CA ASP A 69 37.39 -18.39 13.84
C ASP A 69 38.46 -18.11 12.76
N ARG A 70 38.25 -18.53 11.50
CA ARG A 70 39.17 -18.25 10.37
C ARG A 70 38.60 -17.33 9.30
N LEU A 71 37.63 -16.51 9.65
CA LEU A 71 37.33 -15.33 8.86
C LEU A 71 38.10 -14.16 9.51
N ASP A 72 39.09 -13.61 8.80
CA ASP A 72 39.81 -12.36 9.15
C ASP A 72 38.83 -11.16 9.12
N ILE A 73 37.73 -11.23 9.84
CA ILE A 73 36.70 -10.18 9.91
C ILE A 73 36.95 -9.40 11.20
N GLU A 74 37.63 -8.27 11.05
CA GLU A 74 37.85 -7.33 12.14
C GLU A 74 36.55 -6.62 12.52
N LEU A 75 36.24 -6.60 13.82
CA LEU A 75 35.14 -5.82 14.36
C LEU A 75 35.51 -4.33 14.31
N LYS A 76 34.77 -3.54 13.52
CA LYS A 76 34.98 -2.09 13.38
C LYS A 76 33.95 -1.32 14.18
N GLN A 77 34.36 -0.20 14.75
CA GLN A 77 33.42 0.74 15.35
C GLN A 77 32.54 1.36 14.26
N PHE A 78 31.25 1.44 14.51
CA PHE A 78 30.29 2.06 13.61
C PHE A 78 30.49 3.58 13.51
N SER A 79 30.42 4.13 12.29
CA SER A 79 30.37 5.57 12.00
C SER A 79 29.09 5.90 11.24
N ALA A 80 28.36 6.91 11.72
CA ALA A 80 27.16 7.40 11.04
C ALA A 80 27.49 8.10 9.72
N GLU A 81 28.66 8.76 9.67
CA GLU A 81 29.23 9.41 8.48
C GLU A 81 29.47 8.39 7.36
N GLU A 82 30.17 7.30 7.68
CA GLU A 82 30.48 6.24 6.72
C GLU A 82 29.21 5.56 6.21
N LEU A 83 28.23 5.31 7.09
CA LEU A 83 26.94 4.75 6.70
C LEU A 83 26.17 5.71 5.76
N PHE A 84 26.14 7.01 6.08
CA PHE A 84 25.46 8.01 5.24
C PHE A 84 26.08 8.09 3.84
N GLU A 85 27.40 8.12 3.75
CA GLU A 85 28.12 8.16 2.47
C GLU A 85 27.75 6.94 1.60
N LYS A 86 27.83 5.72 2.15
CA LYS A 86 27.57 4.48 1.39
C LYS A 86 26.11 4.32 0.97
N LEU A 87 25.16 4.73 1.83
CA LEU A 87 23.73 4.63 1.52
C LEU A 87 23.22 5.71 0.55
N SER A 88 23.98 6.78 0.33
CA SER A 88 23.57 7.90 -0.54
C SER A 88 24.06 7.77 -2.00
N GLN A 89 25.07 6.94 -2.27
CA GLN A 89 25.76 6.84 -3.58
C GLN A 89 24.82 6.64 -4.77
N ASP A 90 23.87 5.70 -4.67
CA ASP A 90 22.96 5.37 -5.77
C ASP A 90 21.71 6.24 -5.82
N HIS A 91 21.38 6.92 -4.72
CA HIS A 91 20.06 7.51 -4.49
C HIS A 91 19.87 8.87 -5.18
N PHE A 92 20.98 9.58 -5.45
CA PHE A 92 20.98 10.90 -6.08
C PHE A 92 21.38 10.89 -7.56
N ASN A 93 21.45 9.71 -8.19
CA ASN A 93 21.87 9.62 -9.58
C ASN A 93 20.78 10.15 -10.55
N GLU A 94 21.02 11.35 -11.09
CA GLU A 94 20.11 12.04 -12.03
C GLU A 94 20.00 11.37 -13.41
N SER A 95 20.85 10.39 -13.72
CA SER A 95 20.75 9.64 -14.99
C SER A 95 19.59 8.64 -15.02
N TYR A 96 19.02 8.29 -13.85
CA TYR A 96 17.92 7.33 -13.77
C TYR A 96 16.57 7.98 -14.11
N GLU A 97 15.72 7.26 -14.83
CA GLU A 97 14.36 7.72 -15.07
C GLU A 97 13.59 7.85 -13.74
N GLY A 98 12.72 8.86 -13.67
CA GLY A 98 11.88 9.09 -12.50
C GLY A 98 10.99 7.90 -12.14
N ILE A 99 10.78 7.71 -10.85
CA ILE A 99 9.91 6.68 -10.31
C ILE A 99 8.43 6.95 -10.64
N THR A 100 7.69 5.86 -10.86
CA THR A 100 6.28 5.90 -11.27
C THR A 100 5.40 5.20 -10.26
N TRP A 101 4.11 5.48 -10.32
CA TRP A 101 3.09 4.79 -9.53
C TRP A 101 2.83 3.38 -10.08
N ASP A 102 3.09 2.37 -9.24
CA ASP A 102 2.86 0.95 -9.54
C ASP A 102 1.54 0.39 -8.95
N GLY A 103 0.66 1.30 -8.49
CA GLY A 103 -0.65 0.94 -7.94
C GLY A 103 -1.69 0.62 -9.00
N LYS A 104 -2.56 -0.33 -8.66
CA LYS A 104 -3.50 -0.98 -9.59
C LYS A 104 -4.67 -0.06 -9.88
N LEU A 105 -5.07 0.74 -8.89
CA LEU A 105 -5.97 1.88 -9.00
C LEU A 105 -5.16 3.18 -8.83
N LEU A 106 -5.62 4.31 -9.35
CA LEU A 106 -4.99 5.59 -9.03
C LEU A 106 -5.33 5.98 -7.58
N PRO A 107 -4.53 6.84 -6.95
CA PRO A 107 -4.88 7.47 -5.68
C PRO A 107 -6.06 8.45 -5.85
N PRO A 108 -6.98 8.56 -4.88
CA PRO A 108 -8.15 9.45 -4.96
C PRO A 108 -7.82 10.92 -5.20
N CYS A 109 -6.67 11.41 -4.70
CA CYS A 109 -6.27 12.81 -4.88
C CYS A 109 -5.89 13.18 -6.33
N TRP A 110 -5.76 12.19 -7.22
CA TRP A 110 -5.57 12.40 -8.67
C TRP A 110 -6.86 12.24 -9.47
N LYS A 111 -7.96 11.86 -8.81
CA LYS A 111 -9.21 11.51 -9.45
C LYS A 111 -10.25 12.61 -9.36
N GLU A 112 -11.27 12.45 -10.17
CA GLU A 112 -12.59 13.04 -9.96
C GLU A 112 -13.59 11.93 -9.62
N LEU A 113 -14.64 12.29 -8.89
CA LEU A 113 -15.65 11.37 -8.37
C LEU A 113 -17.03 11.92 -8.73
N ILE A 114 -17.88 11.08 -9.31
CA ILE A 114 -19.27 11.43 -9.62
C ILE A 114 -20.21 10.63 -8.72
N GLU A 115 -21.23 11.28 -8.17
CA GLU A 115 -22.25 10.64 -7.35
C GLU A 115 -23.16 9.78 -8.22
N VAL A 116 -23.44 8.56 -7.78
CA VAL A 116 -24.21 7.56 -8.53
C VAL A 116 -25.12 6.76 -7.61
N ASP A 117 -26.08 6.08 -8.24
CA ASP A 117 -27.09 5.25 -7.58
C ASP A 117 -26.53 3.92 -7.02
N GLU A 118 -27.40 3.18 -6.34
CA GLU A 118 -27.03 1.91 -5.70
C GLU A 118 -26.91 0.71 -6.65
N ASP A 119 -27.32 0.79 -7.92
CA ASP A 119 -27.15 -0.35 -8.83
C ASP A 119 -25.82 -0.30 -9.60
N ASP A 120 -25.03 -1.37 -9.53
CA ASP A 120 -23.70 -1.42 -10.13
C ASP A 120 -23.76 -1.39 -11.67
N GLY A 121 -24.86 -1.84 -12.30
CA GLY A 121 -25.09 -1.71 -13.74
C GLY A 121 -25.35 -0.26 -14.17
N ASN A 122 -26.25 0.43 -13.45
CA ASN A 122 -26.51 1.85 -13.64
C ASN A 122 -25.27 2.71 -13.44
N ASN A 123 -24.36 2.30 -12.54
CA ASN A 123 -23.10 3.02 -12.31
C ASN A 123 -22.19 3.05 -13.55
N ILE A 124 -22.22 2.00 -14.38
CA ILE A 124 -21.46 1.96 -15.64
C ILE A 124 -22.10 2.88 -16.68
N ASP A 125 -23.44 2.87 -16.78
CA ASP A 125 -24.17 3.79 -17.66
C ASP A 125 -23.93 5.25 -17.27
N SER A 126 -24.04 5.58 -15.97
CA SER A 126 -23.75 6.92 -15.45
C SER A 126 -22.31 7.37 -15.76
N PHE A 127 -21.35 6.45 -15.77
CA PHE A 127 -19.97 6.77 -16.13
C PHE A 127 -19.82 7.11 -17.62
N TYR A 128 -20.40 6.34 -18.54
CA TYR A 128 -20.33 6.67 -19.96
C TYR A 128 -21.09 7.95 -20.29
N ASN A 129 -22.31 8.09 -19.78
CA ASN A 129 -23.15 9.28 -19.95
C ASN A 129 -22.45 10.57 -19.49
N TYR A 130 -21.56 10.49 -18.50
CA TYR A 130 -20.75 11.62 -18.06
C TYR A 130 -19.85 12.21 -19.16
N PHE A 131 -19.50 11.40 -20.17
CA PHE A 131 -18.62 11.74 -21.28
C PHE A 131 -19.31 11.84 -22.64
N ASP A 132 -20.52 11.28 -22.82
CA ASP A 132 -21.16 11.07 -24.13
C ASP A 132 -21.34 12.33 -24.98
N ASP A 133 -21.69 13.45 -24.35
CA ASP A 133 -21.92 14.72 -25.05
C ASP A 133 -20.63 15.51 -25.34
N ASN A 134 -19.46 14.98 -24.94
CA ASN A 134 -18.21 15.73 -24.96
C ASN A 134 -17.34 15.39 -26.17
N GLU A 135 -16.98 16.43 -26.91
CA GLU A 135 -16.04 16.35 -28.02
C GLU A 135 -14.61 16.09 -27.50
N VAL A 136 -13.93 15.10 -28.07
CA VAL A 136 -12.53 14.78 -27.77
C VAL A 136 -11.63 15.83 -28.44
N ILE A 137 -10.82 16.54 -27.65
CA ILE A 137 -9.84 17.51 -28.17
C ILE A 137 -8.50 16.82 -28.44
N GLU A 138 -8.05 15.99 -27.49
CA GLU A 138 -6.68 15.48 -27.51
C GLU A 138 -6.62 14.05 -26.98
N VAL A 139 -5.81 13.22 -27.64
CA VAL A 139 -5.47 11.87 -27.20
C VAL A 139 -3.95 11.75 -27.18
N THR A 140 -3.39 11.45 -26.01
CA THR A 140 -1.94 11.28 -25.79
C THR A 140 -1.63 9.90 -25.20
N GLY A 141 -0.44 9.36 -25.47
CA GLY A 141 -0.04 8.02 -25.02
C GLY A 141 -0.34 6.90 -26.02
N ASP A 142 -0.60 5.69 -25.52
CA ASP A 142 -0.83 4.50 -26.35
C ASP A 142 -2.23 4.54 -27.00
N LYS A 143 -2.28 4.86 -28.30
CA LYS A 143 -3.53 4.94 -29.07
C LYS A 143 -4.33 3.63 -29.10
N ILE A 144 -3.69 2.46 -28.92
CA ILE A 144 -4.42 1.19 -28.86
C ILE A 144 -5.34 1.15 -27.63
N LEU A 145 -4.97 1.84 -26.54
CA LEU A 145 -5.83 1.97 -25.36
C LEU A 145 -7.02 2.91 -25.58
N TYR A 146 -6.89 3.89 -26.47
CA TYR A 146 -8.04 4.69 -26.91
C TYR A 146 -9.03 3.82 -27.70
N ASP A 147 -8.54 3.07 -28.68
CA ASP A 147 -9.37 2.15 -29.47
C ASP A 147 -10.02 1.07 -28.58
N PHE A 148 -9.29 0.58 -27.58
CA PHE A 148 -9.83 -0.31 -26.54
C PHE A 148 -11.06 0.29 -25.85
N PHE A 149 -10.98 1.56 -25.42
CA PHE A 149 -12.08 2.23 -24.74
C PHE A 149 -13.31 2.38 -25.65
N GLN A 150 -13.10 2.76 -26.92
CA GLN A 150 -14.19 2.89 -27.89
C GLN A 150 -14.90 1.55 -28.12
N GLU A 151 -14.15 0.46 -28.28
CA GLU A 151 -14.71 -0.89 -28.47
C GLU A 151 -15.47 -1.40 -27.24
N ILE A 152 -14.98 -1.11 -26.03
CA ILE A 152 -15.64 -1.49 -24.78
C ILE A 152 -16.96 -0.71 -24.61
N LYS A 153 -16.95 0.60 -24.90
CA LYS A 153 -18.14 1.45 -24.87
C LYS A 153 -19.19 0.97 -25.88
N LEU A 154 -18.80 0.83 -27.15
CA LEU A 154 -19.67 0.31 -28.21
C LEU A 154 -20.27 -1.04 -27.84
N LYS A 155 -19.46 -1.94 -27.25
CA LYS A 155 -19.97 -3.23 -26.79
C LYS A 155 -20.99 -3.07 -25.67
N TRP A 156 -20.75 -2.19 -24.72
CA TRP A 156 -21.66 -1.95 -23.61
C TRP A 156 -23.01 -1.37 -24.07
N ASP A 157 -22.98 -0.39 -24.96
CA ASP A 157 -24.17 0.30 -25.48
C ASP A 157 -25.07 -0.63 -26.31
N THR A 158 -24.51 -1.69 -26.88
CA THR A 158 -25.23 -2.70 -27.68
C THR A 158 -25.78 -3.87 -26.87
N LEU A 159 -25.52 -3.95 -25.56
CA LEU A 159 -26.07 -4.99 -24.70
C LEU A 159 -27.50 -4.64 -24.27
N ASP A 160 -28.44 -5.56 -24.49
CA ASP A 160 -29.79 -5.48 -23.92
C ASP A 160 -29.72 -5.42 -22.37
N ILE A 161 -30.76 -4.88 -21.72
CA ILE A 161 -30.84 -4.76 -20.25
C ILE A 161 -30.52 -6.09 -19.53
N PRO A 162 -31.06 -7.27 -19.94
CA PRO A 162 -30.69 -8.55 -19.33
C PRO A 162 -29.24 -8.99 -19.61
N GLY A 163 -28.60 -8.39 -20.61
CA GLY A 163 -27.22 -8.63 -21.05
C GLY A 163 -26.17 -7.75 -20.35
N LYS A 164 -26.56 -6.65 -19.70
CA LYS A 164 -25.68 -5.79 -18.86
C LYS A 164 -25.28 -6.45 -17.52
N GLN A 165 -24.91 -7.73 -17.55
CA GLN A 165 -24.50 -8.55 -16.38
C GLN A 165 -22.98 -8.46 -16.10
N PHE A 166 -22.36 -7.29 -16.29
CA PHE A 166 -20.91 -7.06 -16.19
C PHE A 166 -20.03 -7.83 -17.20
N ALA A 167 -20.52 -8.91 -17.82
CA ALA A 167 -19.78 -9.71 -18.78
C ALA A 167 -19.90 -9.15 -20.20
N LEU A 168 -18.77 -8.72 -20.78
CA LEU A 168 -18.73 -8.11 -22.12
C LEU A 168 -18.53 -9.14 -23.23
N PHE A 169 -17.56 -10.03 -23.04
CA PHE A 169 -17.16 -11.04 -24.03
C PHE A 169 -16.94 -12.40 -23.37
N SER A 170 -17.25 -13.46 -24.09
CA SER A 170 -16.86 -14.83 -23.75
C SER A 170 -15.60 -15.21 -24.52
N THR A 171 -14.71 -15.97 -23.87
CA THR A 171 -13.45 -16.49 -24.42
C THR A 171 -13.33 -18.00 -24.20
N LYS A 172 -14.47 -18.70 -24.00
CA LYS A 172 -14.50 -20.13 -23.65
C LYS A 172 -13.90 -20.97 -24.77
N ASN A 173 -14.20 -20.64 -26.02
CA ASN A 173 -13.77 -21.41 -27.19
C ASN A 173 -12.95 -20.56 -28.17
N LYS A 174 -12.18 -21.21 -29.06
CA LYS A 174 -11.36 -20.52 -30.07
C LYS A 174 -12.16 -19.55 -30.94
N LYS A 175 -13.36 -19.94 -31.39
CA LYS A 175 -14.23 -19.07 -32.20
C LYS A 175 -14.59 -17.77 -31.47
N GLU A 176 -14.92 -17.86 -30.18
CA GLU A 176 -15.24 -16.68 -29.37
C GLU A 176 -13.99 -15.80 -29.15
N ASN A 177 -12.82 -16.39 -28.95
CA ASN A 177 -11.56 -15.63 -28.88
C ASN A 177 -11.27 -14.83 -30.15
N TYR A 178 -11.58 -15.36 -31.34
CA TYR A 178 -11.38 -14.62 -32.59
C TYR A 178 -12.38 -13.47 -32.77
N SER A 179 -13.57 -13.54 -32.16
CA SER A 179 -14.58 -12.49 -32.20
C SER A 179 -14.30 -11.29 -31.29
N VAL A 180 -13.34 -11.39 -30.36
CA VAL A 180 -12.91 -10.24 -29.56
C VAL A 180 -12.17 -9.26 -30.48
N PRO A 181 -12.41 -7.94 -30.42
CA PRO A 181 -11.63 -6.94 -31.16
C PRO A 181 -10.13 -6.96 -30.83
N GLU A 182 -9.26 -6.65 -31.80
CA GLU A 182 -7.80 -6.64 -31.61
C GLU A 182 -7.31 -5.67 -30.52
N PRO A 183 -7.84 -4.43 -30.37
CA PRO A 183 -7.46 -3.55 -29.27
C PRO A 183 -7.69 -4.20 -27.89
N ILE A 184 -8.79 -4.94 -27.74
CA ILE A 184 -9.14 -5.68 -26.52
C ILE A 184 -8.19 -6.87 -26.30
N LYS A 185 -7.86 -7.64 -27.34
CA LYS A 185 -6.87 -8.72 -27.21
C LYS A 185 -5.51 -8.18 -26.81
N TYR A 186 -5.08 -7.09 -27.43
CA TYR A 186 -3.79 -6.47 -27.15
C TYR A 186 -3.70 -5.98 -25.70
N ALA A 187 -4.69 -5.20 -25.24
CA ALA A 187 -4.71 -4.61 -23.92
C ALA A 187 -4.90 -5.64 -22.79
N LEU A 188 -5.66 -6.72 -23.02
CA LEU A 188 -5.87 -7.77 -22.02
C LEU A 188 -4.94 -8.98 -22.19
N GLY A 189 -4.02 -8.94 -23.16
CA GLY A 189 -3.02 -9.98 -23.41
C GLY A 189 -3.61 -11.33 -23.82
N ILE A 190 -4.74 -11.32 -24.51
CA ILE A 190 -5.42 -12.53 -24.99
C ILE A 190 -4.63 -13.10 -26.18
N LEU A 191 -4.41 -14.42 -26.19
CA LEU A 191 -3.60 -15.13 -27.21
C LEU A 191 -2.11 -14.74 -27.28
N LYS A 192 -1.57 -13.94 -26.32
CA LYS A 192 -0.13 -13.59 -26.29
C LYS A 192 0.78 -14.69 -25.74
N LYS A 193 0.24 -15.71 -25.06
CA LYS A 193 1.06 -16.85 -24.62
C LYS A 193 1.43 -17.71 -25.84
N GLY A 194 2.72 -17.77 -26.16
CA GLY A 194 3.25 -18.69 -27.16
C GLY A 194 2.90 -20.14 -26.80
N LYS A 195 2.73 -20.99 -27.83
CA LYS A 195 2.62 -22.43 -27.60
C LYS A 195 3.96 -22.93 -27.06
N THR A 196 3.96 -23.72 -25.99
CA THR A 196 5.09 -24.56 -25.62
C THR A 196 5.22 -25.62 -26.71
N GLN A 197 5.95 -25.31 -27.80
CA GLN A 197 6.24 -26.29 -28.85
C GLN A 197 7.34 -27.22 -28.37
N SER A 198 7.08 -28.53 -28.47
CA SER A 198 8.01 -29.61 -28.15
C SER A 198 8.72 -30.09 -29.42
N ASP A 199 9.52 -29.22 -30.06
CA ASP A 199 10.44 -29.65 -31.11
C ASP A 199 11.74 -28.85 -31.02
N VAL A 200 12.85 -29.58 -31.00
CA VAL A 200 14.19 -29.17 -30.51
C VAL A 200 14.84 -28.01 -31.32
N LYS A 201 14.23 -27.56 -32.43
CA LYS A 201 14.73 -26.43 -33.24
C LYS A 201 14.02 -25.13 -32.88
N GLY A 202 14.76 -24.20 -32.28
CA GLY A 202 14.26 -22.86 -31.92
C GLY A 202 13.98 -22.64 -30.44
N LEU A 203 14.43 -23.56 -29.57
CA LEU A 203 14.47 -23.33 -28.12
C LEU A 203 15.37 -22.13 -27.83
N LYS A 204 14.77 -20.98 -27.51
CA LYS A 204 15.47 -19.83 -26.94
C LYS A 204 15.35 -19.91 -25.43
N GLN A 205 16.48 -19.77 -24.74
CA GLN A 205 16.44 -19.53 -23.30
C GLN A 205 15.68 -18.22 -23.03
N PRO A 206 14.89 -18.15 -21.95
CA PRO A 206 14.33 -16.88 -21.54
C PRO A 206 15.47 -15.90 -21.26
N GLU A 207 15.39 -14.71 -21.86
CA GLU A 207 16.30 -13.63 -21.54
C GLU A 207 15.86 -12.98 -20.23
N TYR A 208 16.76 -12.89 -19.26
CA TYR A 208 16.54 -12.23 -17.99
C TYR A 208 17.32 -10.93 -17.99
N PHE A 209 16.60 -9.81 -17.94
CA PHE A 209 17.20 -8.48 -17.87
C PHE A 209 17.08 -7.94 -16.44
N PRO A 210 18.11 -7.24 -15.93
CA PRO A 210 17.99 -6.55 -14.65
C PRO A 210 16.88 -5.50 -14.74
N ILE A 211 16.16 -5.30 -13.63
CA ILE A 211 15.14 -4.26 -13.54
C ILE A 211 15.88 -2.90 -13.51
N PRO A 212 15.52 -1.94 -14.38
CA PRO A 212 16.19 -0.65 -14.41
C PRO A 212 15.91 0.12 -13.11
N LYS A 213 16.99 0.64 -12.49
CA LYS A 213 16.90 1.56 -11.35
C LYS A 213 16.15 2.83 -11.74
N ARG A 214 15.48 3.44 -10.75
CA ARG A 214 14.68 4.65 -10.88
C ARG A 214 15.13 5.69 -9.86
N GLN A 215 15.01 6.95 -10.23
CA GLN A 215 15.25 8.06 -9.31
C GLN A 215 14.02 8.31 -8.44
N TYR A 216 14.21 8.47 -7.13
CA TYR A 216 13.15 8.94 -6.26
C TYR A 216 12.69 10.35 -6.67
N MET A 217 11.39 10.61 -6.53
CA MET A 217 10.82 11.90 -6.87
C MET A 217 9.90 12.38 -5.75
N SER A 218 9.99 13.67 -5.43
CA SER A 218 9.21 14.34 -4.37
C SER A 218 7.69 14.37 -4.60
N TRP A 219 7.21 13.94 -5.78
CA TRP A 219 5.78 13.79 -6.02
C TRP A 219 5.15 12.77 -5.05
N PHE A 220 5.93 11.78 -4.60
CA PHE A 220 5.42 10.73 -3.71
C PHE A 220 5.21 11.23 -2.28
N ASP A 221 6.08 12.08 -1.75
CA ASP A 221 5.85 12.77 -0.47
C ASP A 221 4.58 13.62 -0.51
N ASN A 222 4.40 14.35 -1.62
CA ASN A 222 3.19 15.13 -1.86
C ASN A 222 1.95 14.24 -1.98
N LEU A 223 2.10 13.03 -2.52
CA LEU A 223 1.02 12.04 -2.58
C LEU A 223 0.61 11.59 -1.18
N ILE A 224 1.56 11.21 -0.33
CA ILE A 224 1.30 10.79 1.06
C ILE A 224 0.56 11.93 1.79
N GLN A 225 1.06 13.16 1.69
CA GLN A 225 0.41 14.33 2.30
C GLN A 225 -1.03 14.51 1.82
N LYS A 226 -1.28 14.39 0.52
CA LYS A 226 -2.63 14.53 -0.04
C LYS A 226 -3.56 13.39 0.36
N LEU A 227 -3.03 12.17 0.50
CA LEU A 227 -3.79 11.01 0.95
C LEU A 227 -4.19 11.13 2.42
N SER A 228 -3.31 11.64 3.27
CA SER A 228 -3.60 11.82 4.69
C SER A 228 -4.50 13.02 5.00
N ALA A 229 -4.65 13.96 4.07
CA ALA A 229 -5.55 15.09 4.25
C ALA A 229 -7.03 14.66 4.29
N GLU A 230 -7.85 15.46 4.95
CA GLU A 230 -9.31 15.31 4.90
C GLU A 230 -9.82 15.37 3.46
N HIS A 231 -10.80 14.53 3.13
CA HIS A 231 -11.44 14.54 1.83
C HIS A 231 -12.49 15.65 1.71
N SER A 232 -12.82 16.06 0.48
CA SER A 232 -13.69 17.21 0.19
C SER A 232 -15.18 17.03 0.52
N TYR A 233 -15.60 15.90 1.09
CA TYR A 233 -17.00 15.60 1.43
C TYR A 233 -17.25 15.78 2.94
N PRO A 234 -17.63 16.98 3.40
CA PRO A 234 -17.80 17.23 4.83
C PRO A 234 -18.95 16.38 5.40
N ARG A 235 -18.76 15.87 6.62
CA ARG A 235 -19.71 15.03 7.37
C ARG A 235 -19.94 13.61 6.82
N GLU A 236 -19.22 13.23 5.78
CA GLU A 236 -19.29 11.88 5.22
C GLU A 236 -18.10 11.02 5.65
N TYR A 237 -18.30 9.70 5.72
CA TYR A 237 -17.27 8.73 6.09
C TYR A 237 -17.14 7.68 5.00
N SER A 238 -15.93 7.45 4.49
CA SER A 238 -15.64 6.59 3.33
C SER A 238 -15.71 5.08 3.60
N PHE A 239 -15.91 4.64 4.83
CA PHE A 239 -16.22 3.25 5.15
C PHE A 239 -17.00 3.14 6.46
N LYS A 240 -17.73 2.03 6.61
CA LYS A 240 -18.56 1.78 7.78
C LYS A 240 -17.69 1.50 9.01
N MET A 241 -18.01 2.16 10.12
CA MET A 241 -17.53 1.78 11.45
C MET A 241 -18.20 0.46 11.82
N VAL A 242 -17.42 -0.62 11.92
CA VAL A 242 -17.96 -1.93 12.30
C VAL A 242 -17.55 -2.15 13.74
N SER A 243 -18.54 -2.24 14.63
CA SER A 243 -18.41 -2.76 15.98
C SER A 243 -18.37 -4.29 15.91
N GLU A 244 -17.26 -4.92 16.27
CA GLU A 244 -17.23 -6.37 16.50
C GLU A 244 -17.89 -6.66 17.85
N ASN A 245 -19.22 -6.65 17.88
CA ASN A 245 -19.99 -6.94 19.08
C ASN A 245 -19.93 -8.44 19.37
N HIS A 246 -18.94 -8.88 20.15
CA HIS A 246 -18.91 -10.26 20.59
C HIS A 246 -18.90 -10.45 22.11
N GLU A 247 -18.40 -9.52 22.94
CA GLU A 247 -18.35 -9.73 24.40
C GLU A 247 -18.51 -8.43 25.21
N ASN A 248 -19.38 -8.43 26.24
CA ASN A 248 -19.56 -7.32 27.20
C ASN A 248 -18.41 -7.26 28.22
N ILE A 249 -17.16 -7.36 27.76
CA ILE A 249 -15.98 -7.22 28.63
C ILE A 249 -15.57 -5.74 28.61
N PRO A 250 -15.47 -5.08 29.78
CA PRO A 250 -15.18 -3.65 29.86
C PRO A 250 -13.94 -3.22 29.06
N LEU A 251 -12.88 -4.03 29.08
CA LEU A 251 -11.64 -3.75 28.32
C LEU A 251 -11.88 -3.77 26.81
N TYR A 252 -12.67 -4.72 26.30
CA TYR A 252 -13.02 -4.76 24.87
C TYR A 252 -13.87 -3.57 24.47
N MET A 253 -14.81 -3.15 25.33
CA MET A 253 -15.63 -1.96 25.07
C MET A 253 -14.75 -0.71 24.96
N GLU A 254 -13.79 -0.52 25.87
CA GLU A 254 -12.89 0.62 25.85
C GLU A 254 -11.95 0.61 24.63
N ALA A 255 -11.35 -0.53 24.31
CA ALA A 255 -10.52 -0.68 23.11
C ALA A 255 -11.33 -0.43 21.82
N GLN A 256 -12.57 -0.91 21.77
CA GLN A 256 -13.46 -0.67 20.65
C GLN A 256 -13.80 0.82 20.48
N MET A 257 -14.07 1.54 21.58
CA MET A 257 -14.32 2.98 21.53
C MET A 257 -13.11 3.75 20.97
N GLN A 258 -11.89 3.39 21.38
CA GLN A 258 -10.65 3.98 20.85
C GLN A 258 -10.48 3.70 19.36
N LEU A 259 -10.71 2.44 18.95
CA LEU A 259 -10.65 2.04 17.54
C LEU A 259 -11.69 2.77 16.69
N GLU A 260 -12.90 2.99 17.22
CA GLU A 260 -13.94 3.77 16.55
C GLU A 260 -13.52 5.23 16.35
N LEU A 261 -12.83 5.85 17.31
CA LEU A 261 -12.27 7.20 17.16
C LEU A 261 -11.24 7.26 16.02
N LEU A 262 -10.28 6.33 16.00
CA LEU A 262 -9.29 6.25 14.93
C LEU A 262 -9.94 6.02 13.56
N ASN A 263 -10.89 5.08 13.48
CA ASN A 263 -11.62 4.83 12.24
C ASN A 263 -12.35 6.09 11.76
N LYS A 264 -12.95 6.90 12.65
CA LYS A 264 -13.63 8.17 12.28
C LYS A 264 -12.68 9.15 11.62
N VAL A 265 -11.48 9.32 12.17
CA VAL A 265 -10.46 10.21 11.59
C VAL A 265 -10.03 9.68 10.22
N VAL A 266 -9.70 8.39 10.12
CA VAL A 266 -9.25 7.77 8.87
C VAL A 266 -10.34 7.79 7.80
N ALA A 267 -11.57 7.49 8.13
CA ALA A 267 -12.66 7.46 7.17
C ALA A 267 -13.00 8.84 6.58
N ARG A 268 -12.57 9.93 7.22
CA ARG A 268 -12.70 11.31 6.72
C ARG A 268 -11.53 11.76 5.84
N SER A 269 -10.51 10.93 5.67
CA SER A 269 -9.32 11.24 4.86
C SER A 269 -9.41 10.70 3.44
N ASN A 270 -8.54 11.18 2.55
CA ASN A 270 -8.44 10.64 1.18
C ASN A 270 -7.93 9.19 1.17
N VAL A 271 -7.11 8.76 2.14
CA VAL A 271 -6.75 7.34 2.28
C VAL A 271 -7.95 6.48 2.64
N GLY A 272 -8.93 7.01 3.38
CA GLY A 272 -10.20 6.33 3.62
C GLY A 272 -10.96 6.04 2.32
N ILE A 273 -10.97 6.99 1.37
CA ILE A 273 -11.55 6.77 0.03
C ILE A 273 -10.79 5.65 -0.69
N LEU A 274 -9.45 5.65 -0.64
CA LEU A 274 -8.63 4.62 -1.26
C LEU A 274 -8.92 3.23 -0.68
N ILE A 275 -9.09 3.12 0.65
CA ILE A 275 -9.51 1.88 1.34
C ILE A 275 -10.86 1.42 0.80
N SER A 276 -11.83 2.33 0.70
CA SER A 276 -13.18 2.06 0.19
C SER A 276 -13.17 1.55 -1.25
N GLU A 277 -12.47 2.25 -2.16
CA GLU A 277 -12.35 1.87 -3.57
C GLU A 277 -11.64 0.53 -3.74
N THR A 278 -10.55 0.32 -3.01
CA THR A 278 -9.75 -0.90 -3.09
C THR A 278 -10.55 -2.08 -2.57
N THR A 279 -11.19 -1.95 -1.40
CA THR A 279 -12.06 -2.98 -0.82
C THR A 279 -13.19 -3.34 -1.77
N ASN A 280 -13.90 -2.34 -2.29
CA ASN A 280 -15.03 -2.56 -3.21
C ASN A 280 -14.59 -3.20 -4.53
N THR A 281 -13.46 -2.80 -5.08
CA THR A 281 -12.98 -3.31 -6.36
C THR A 281 -12.46 -4.75 -6.23
N PHE A 282 -11.59 -5.00 -5.25
CA PHE A 282 -10.93 -6.31 -5.12
C PHE A 282 -11.82 -7.38 -4.48
N SER A 283 -12.80 -7.01 -3.65
CA SER A 283 -13.86 -7.94 -3.23
C SER A 283 -14.68 -8.46 -4.41
N ARG A 284 -14.93 -7.63 -5.43
CA ARG A 284 -15.63 -8.04 -6.67
C ARG A 284 -14.78 -8.89 -7.60
N LEU A 285 -13.48 -8.63 -7.63
CA LEU A 285 -12.51 -9.45 -8.35
C LEU A 285 -12.29 -10.81 -7.65
N SER A 286 -12.57 -10.89 -6.35
CA SER A 286 -12.63 -12.15 -5.62
C SER A 286 -13.84 -12.98 -6.08
N LYS A 287 -13.71 -14.30 -6.11
CA LYS A 287 -14.62 -15.22 -6.82
C LYS A 287 -16.09 -15.17 -6.39
N SER A 288 -16.40 -14.63 -5.21
CA SER A 288 -17.74 -14.62 -4.62
C SER A 288 -18.74 -13.74 -5.38
N TYR A 289 -18.31 -12.57 -5.85
CA TYR A 289 -19.22 -11.60 -6.49
C TYR A 289 -19.66 -12.06 -7.89
N LEU A 290 -18.74 -12.62 -8.69
CA LEU A 290 -19.04 -13.12 -10.04
C LEU A 290 -19.77 -14.49 -10.05
N ALA A 291 -19.82 -15.19 -8.92
CA ALA A 291 -20.52 -16.46 -8.77
C ALA A 291 -22.02 -16.27 -8.44
N GLY A 292 -22.39 -15.15 -7.82
CA GLY A 292 -23.77 -14.82 -7.41
C GLY A 292 -24.75 -14.60 -8.57
N VAL A 293 -24.27 -14.39 -9.80
CA VAL A 293 -25.10 -14.22 -11.01
C VAL A 293 -25.31 -15.54 -11.76
N GLY A 294 -25.34 -16.67 -11.03
CA GLY A 294 -25.98 -17.91 -11.47
C GLY A 294 -25.34 -18.70 -12.62
N LYS A 295 -24.06 -18.51 -12.98
CA LYS A 295 -23.41 -19.30 -14.05
C LYS A 295 -22.00 -19.78 -13.73
N THR A 296 -21.82 -21.10 -13.79
CA THR A 296 -20.52 -21.77 -13.93
C THR A 296 -19.82 -21.25 -15.20
N GLY A 297 -18.68 -20.56 -15.03
CA GLY A 297 -17.81 -20.15 -16.14
C GLY A 297 -17.39 -18.68 -16.26
N SER A 298 -17.39 -17.89 -15.17
CA SER A 298 -16.88 -16.49 -15.19
C SER A 298 -15.37 -16.37 -15.44
N HIS A 299 -14.63 -17.48 -15.35
CA HIS A 299 -13.18 -17.53 -15.58
C HIS A 299 -12.80 -17.16 -17.01
N ALA A 300 -13.57 -17.59 -18.01
CA ALA A 300 -13.27 -17.33 -19.42
C ALA A 300 -14.03 -16.11 -19.96
N ARG A 301 -14.29 -15.09 -19.14
CA ARG A 301 -15.03 -13.89 -19.56
C ARG A 301 -14.23 -12.63 -19.33
N ILE A 302 -14.38 -11.69 -20.26
CA ILE A 302 -13.99 -10.30 -20.08
C ILE A 302 -15.12 -9.62 -19.31
N VAL A 303 -14.78 -8.98 -18.20
CA VAL A 303 -15.76 -8.41 -17.26
C VAL A 303 -15.43 -6.95 -17.03
N ILE A 304 -16.46 -6.10 -16.95
CA ILE A 304 -16.35 -4.69 -16.58
C ILE A 304 -16.98 -4.47 -15.20
N LEU A 305 -16.31 -3.72 -14.33
CA LEU A 305 -16.75 -3.44 -12.97
C LEU A 305 -16.56 -1.95 -12.68
N PRO A 306 -17.48 -1.29 -11.94
CA PRO A 306 -17.26 0.07 -11.50
C PRO A 306 -16.18 0.13 -10.39
N ILE A 307 -15.29 1.12 -10.47
CA ILE A 307 -14.36 1.50 -9.39
C ILE A 307 -15.10 2.54 -8.55
N ARG A 308 -15.59 2.12 -7.37
CA ARG A 308 -16.44 2.97 -6.54
C ARG A 308 -16.06 2.98 -5.07
N SER A 309 -16.27 4.12 -4.43
CA SER A 309 -16.25 4.31 -2.99
C SER A 309 -17.67 4.41 -2.44
N THR A 310 -17.83 4.06 -1.17
CA THR A 310 -19.10 4.16 -0.44
C THR A 310 -18.94 5.15 0.70
N TYR A 311 -19.89 6.05 0.86
CA TYR A 311 -19.89 7.10 1.87
C TYR A 311 -21.09 6.96 2.78
N TYR A 312 -20.90 7.18 4.07
CA TYR A 312 -21.93 7.07 5.09
C TYR A 312 -22.20 8.45 5.71
N LEU A 313 -23.48 8.79 5.88
CA LEU A 313 -23.92 10.03 6.51
C LEU A 313 -24.03 9.82 8.03
N GLY A 314 -22.91 9.90 8.75
CA GLY A 314 -22.86 9.60 10.20
C GLY A 314 -22.54 8.13 10.53
N GLN A 315 -22.48 7.83 11.83
CA GLN A 315 -21.95 6.54 12.35
C GLN A 315 -22.96 5.38 12.25
N ASP A 316 -24.27 5.68 12.31
CA ASP A 316 -25.33 4.67 12.45
C ASP A 316 -26.31 4.60 11.27
N THR A 317 -26.06 5.35 10.19
CA THR A 317 -27.03 5.39 9.10
C THR A 317 -26.82 4.22 8.13
N LYS A 318 -27.92 3.51 7.81
CA LYS A 318 -28.00 2.63 6.63
C LYS A 318 -27.92 3.42 5.32
N VAL A 319 -28.11 4.74 5.40
CA VAL A 319 -28.06 5.66 4.27
C VAL A 319 -26.62 5.81 3.82
N HIS A 320 -26.34 5.33 2.62
CA HIS A 320 -25.03 5.41 2.03
C HIS A 320 -25.13 6.03 0.64
N LYS A 321 -24.14 6.84 0.29
CA LYS A 321 -23.94 7.38 -1.06
C LYS A 321 -22.83 6.59 -1.74
N ARG A 322 -22.90 6.46 -3.05
CA ARG A 322 -21.83 5.84 -3.84
C ARG A 322 -21.26 6.87 -4.79
N ARG A 323 -19.94 6.83 -4.95
CA ARG A 323 -19.27 7.63 -5.96
C ARG A 323 -18.38 6.73 -6.80
N ILE A 324 -18.44 6.92 -8.10
CA ILE A 324 -17.61 6.20 -9.06
C ILE A 324 -16.48 7.11 -9.52
N SER A 325 -15.29 6.54 -9.64
CA SER A 325 -14.11 7.23 -10.20
C SER A 325 -13.63 6.64 -11.51
N GLY A 326 -14.15 5.47 -11.89
CA GLY A 326 -13.69 4.78 -13.08
C GLY A 326 -14.36 3.43 -13.30
N LEU A 327 -13.88 2.75 -14.33
CA LEU A 327 -14.23 1.39 -14.68
C LEU A 327 -12.96 0.52 -14.68
N LEU A 328 -13.10 -0.73 -14.27
CA LEU A 328 -12.08 -1.75 -14.39
C LEU A 328 -12.56 -2.83 -15.34
N VAL A 329 -11.82 -3.05 -16.42
CA VAL A 329 -12.05 -4.15 -17.36
C VAL A 329 -11.03 -5.25 -17.07
N ARG A 330 -11.53 -6.40 -16.61
CA ARG A 330 -10.73 -7.58 -16.31
C ARG A 330 -10.72 -8.54 -17.49
N GLY A 331 -9.53 -9.00 -17.87
CA GLY A 331 -9.39 -10.08 -18.84
C GLY A 331 -9.87 -11.45 -18.32
N PRO A 332 -9.80 -12.48 -19.17
CA PRO A 332 -10.10 -13.85 -18.75
C PRO A 332 -9.10 -14.35 -17.71
N MET A 333 -9.62 -15.00 -16.68
CA MET A 333 -8.89 -15.52 -15.52
C MET A 333 -8.65 -17.03 -15.65
N HIS A 334 -7.47 -17.42 -16.12
CA HIS A 334 -6.96 -18.80 -16.09
C HIS A 334 -5.83 -19.00 -15.05
N ALA A 335 -5.88 -18.21 -13.97
CA ALA A 335 -4.89 -18.24 -12.89
C ALA A 335 -5.04 -19.48 -12.00
N ARG A 336 -4.11 -20.43 -12.12
CA ARG A 336 -4.04 -21.65 -11.30
C ARG A 336 -3.30 -21.36 -10.00
N ALA A 337 -2.10 -20.80 -10.10
CA ALA A 337 -1.27 -20.43 -8.96
C ALA A 337 -1.70 -19.09 -8.35
N THR A 338 -1.34 -18.85 -7.09
CA THR A 338 -1.54 -17.58 -6.38
C THR A 338 -0.73 -16.44 -7.01
N SER A 339 0.44 -16.75 -7.56
CA SER A 339 1.35 -15.82 -8.24
C SER A 339 0.96 -15.50 -9.69
N ASP A 340 0.01 -16.24 -10.28
CA ASP A 340 -0.42 -16.01 -11.66
C ASP A 340 -1.05 -14.62 -11.80
N ARG A 341 -0.61 -13.89 -12.82
CA ARG A 341 -1.10 -12.55 -13.13
C ARG A 341 -2.36 -12.60 -14.00
N ILE A 342 -3.28 -11.69 -13.72
CA ILE A 342 -4.52 -11.45 -14.47
C ILE A 342 -4.46 -10.02 -14.97
N ASN A 343 -4.54 -9.85 -16.29
CA ASN A 343 -4.49 -8.53 -16.91
C ASN A 343 -5.79 -7.75 -16.67
N ILE A 344 -5.64 -6.46 -16.40
CA ILE A 344 -6.73 -5.51 -16.23
C ILE A 344 -6.42 -4.24 -17.01
N VAL A 345 -7.47 -3.52 -17.39
CA VAL A 345 -7.37 -2.14 -17.85
C VAL A 345 -8.23 -1.30 -16.93
N THR A 346 -7.68 -0.22 -16.38
CA THR A 346 -8.47 0.76 -15.62
C THR A 346 -8.73 1.98 -16.49
N ILE A 347 -9.95 2.51 -16.41
CA ILE A 347 -10.43 3.68 -17.12
C ILE A 347 -10.93 4.64 -16.05
N GLU A 348 -10.11 5.62 -15.66
CA GLU A 348 -10.32 6.43 -14.46
C GLU A 348 -10.42 7.92 -14.82
N MET A 349 -11.39 8.63 -14.23
CA MET A 349 -11.51 10.08 -14.30
C MET A 349 -10.37 10.72 -13.53
N VAL A 350 -9.63 11.64 -14.17
CA VAL A 350 -8.49 12.31 -13.54
C VAL A 350 -8.71 13.81 -13.49
N ASN A 351 -8.28 14.43 -12.40
CA ASN A 351 -8.42 15.87 -12.23
C ASN A 351 -7.36 16.65 -13.03
N ASN A 352 -7.54 17.97 -13.10
CA ASN A 352 -6.62 18.85 -13.82
C ASN A 352 -5.18 18.85 -13.27
N SER A 353 -4.98 18.51 -11.99
CA SER A 353 -3.66 18.45 -11.38
C SER A 353 -2.87 17.18 -11.71
N PHE A 354 -3.48 16.20 -12.38
CA PHE A 354 -2.83 14.95 -12.72
C PHE A 354 -1.81 15.11 -13.87
N GLU A 355 -0.62 14.57 -13.65
CA GLU A 355 0.48 14.54 -14.62
C GLU A 355 0.79 13.11 -15.08
N THR A 356 0.88 12.91 -16.39
CA THR A 356 1.08 11.59 -17.01
C THR A 356 2.47 10.99 -16.76
N LYS A 357 3.47 11.82 -16.44
CA LYS A 357 4.85 11.39 -16.15
C LYS A 357 4.94 10.39 -14.98
N PHE A 358 3.96 10.39 -14.08
CA PHE A 358 3.92 9.49 -12.93
C PHE A 358 3.40 8.08 -13.27
N ILE A 359 2.90 7.83 -14.49
CA ILE A 359 2.23 6.59 -14.86
C ILE A 359 2.90 5.93 -16.09
N LYS A 360 3.18 4.62 -15.98
CA LYS A 360 3.59 3.78 -17.12
C LYS A 360 2.39 3.31 -17.95
N LYS A 361 2.58 3.06 -19.25
CA LYS A 361 1.61 2.41 -20.17
C LYS A 361 0.17 2.95 -20.05
N HIS A 362 -0.03 4.17 -20.52
CA HIS A 362 -1.30 4.85 -20.41
C HIS A 362 -1.73 5.50 -21.72
N CYS A 363 -3.01 5.85 -21.78
CA CYS A 363 -3.59 6.79 -22.73
C CYS A 363 -4.39 7.83 -21.97
N LEU A 364 -4.18 9.11 -22.24
CA LEU A 364 -4.95 10.21 -21.66
C LEU A 364 -5.79 10.85 -22.76
N ILE A 365 -7.09 10.93 -22.52
CA ILE A 365 -8.08 11.61 -23.35
C ILE A 365 -8.44 12.93 -22.67
N LYS A 366 -8.41 14.03 -23.40
CA LYS A 366 -8.93 15.33 -22.95
C LYS A 366 -10.15 15.71 -23.76
N PHE A 367 -11.20 16.11 -23.06
CA PHE A 367 -12.46 16.54 -23.63
C PHE A 367 -12.57 18.06 -23.65
N LYS A 368 -13.48 18.59 -24.47
CA LYS A 368 -13.65 20.03 -24.69
C LYS A 368 -14.13 20.83 -23.50
N ASP A 369 -14.90 20.19 -22.62
CA ASP A 369 -15.35 20.76 -21.36
C ASP A 369 -14.29 20.73 -20.25
N GLY A 370 -13.08 20.26 -20.57
CA GLY A 370 -11.95 20.17 -19.65
C GLY A 370 -11.87 18.87 -18.87
N LYS A 371 -12.83 17.95 -19.03
CA LYS A 371 -12.75 16.61 -18.41
C LYS A 371 -11.57 15.83 -18.97
N ARG A 372 -11.00 14.95 -18.14
CA ARG A 372 -9.85 14.12 -18.50
C ARG A 372 -10.10 12.67 -18.10
N LEU A 373 -9.79 11.75 -19.02
CA LEU A 373 -9.92 10.32 -18.79
C LEU A 373 -8.58 9.62 -19.01
N LEU A 374 -8.13 8.87 -18.00
CA LEU A 374 -6.89 8.10 -18.07
C LEU A 374 -7.20 6.61 -18.19
N ILE A 375 -6.64 5.98 -19.22
CA ILE A 375 -6.74 4.54 -19.46
C ILE A 375 -5.37 3.93 -19.20
N ARG A 376 -5.29 2.92 -18.34
CA ARG A 376 -4.03 2.27 -17.96
C ARG A 376 -4.11 0.76 -18.12
N GLN A 377 -3.08 0.18 -18.73
CA GLN A 377 -2.91 -1.26 -18.77
C GLN A 377 -2.14 -1.73 -17.53
N ASN A 378 -2.73 -2.64 -16.76
CA ASN A 378 -2.10 -3.19 -15.55
C ASN A 378 -2.37 -4.69 -15.41
N ALA A 379 -1.87 -5.29 -14.33
CA ALA A 379 -2.19 -6.65 -13.93
C ALA A 379 -2.17 -6.77 -12.41
N TYR A 380 -2.93 -7.72 -11.89
CA TYR A 380 -2.88 -8.13 -10.49
C TYR A 380 -2.59 -9.63 -10.40
N LYS A 381 -1.90 -10.08 -9.35
CA LYS A 381 -1.75 -11.50 -9.06
C LYS A 381 -3.06 -12.02 -8.48
N LYS A 382 -3.39 -13.29 -8.70
CA LYS A 382 -4.59 -13.92 -8.11
C LYS A 382 -4.69 -13.72 -6.60
N ILE A 383 -3.54 -13.71 -5.91
CA ILE A 383 -3.44 -13.50 -4.47
C ILE A 383 -3.77 -12.06 -4.05
N ASP A 384 -3.55 -11.06 -4.90
CA ASP A 384 -3.79 -9.65 -4.54
C ASP A 384 -5.27 -9.40 -4.24
N ALA A 385 -6.20 -10.09 -4.90
CA ALA A 385 -7.63 -9.87 -4.71
C ALA A 385 -8.13 -10.14 -3.27
N PRO A 386 -7.87 -11.31 -2.65
CA PRO A 386 -8.22 -11.50 -1.25
C PRO A 386 -7.46 -10.53 -0.31
N TYR A 387 -6.16 -10.28 -0.50
CA TYR A 387 -5.43 -9.36 0.39
C TYR A 387 -5.97 -7.92 0.32
N LEU A 388 -6.20 -7.39 -0.88
CA LEU A 388 -6.70 -6.03 -1.08
C LEU A 388 -8.18 -5.88 -0.74
N ALA A 389 -8.97 -6.95 -0.77
CA ALA A 389 -10.33 -6.94 -0.25
C ALA A 389 -10.37 -6.66 1.27
N TYR A 390 -9.30 -6.95 2.01
CA TYR A 390 -9.15 -6.66 3.44
C TYR A 390 -8.11 -5.56 3.70
N VAL A 391 -7.90 -4.63 2.77
CA VAL A 391 -6.92 -3.53 2.93
C VAL A 391 -7.16 -2.69 4.19
N ARG A 392 -8.39 -2.66 4.72
CA ARG A 392 -8.73 -2.02 6.01
C ARG A 392 -7.91 -2.58 7.18
N ASN A 393 -7.37 -3.80 7.10
CA ASN A 393 -6.48 -4.35 8.12
C ASN A 393 -5.18 -3.54 8.28
N SER A 394 -4.87 -2.63 7.35
CA SER A 394 -3.79 -1.64 7.47
C SER A 394 -3.93 -0.71 8.69
N LEU A 395 -5.12 -0.62 9.28
CA LEU A 395 -5.37 0.12 10.53
C LEU A 395 -4.86 -0.59 11.78
N PHE A 396 -4.50 -1.88 11.70
CA PHE A 396 -4.09 -2.67 12.86
C PHE A 396 -2.86 -2.09 13.57
N ASN A 397 -1.76 -1.84 12.85
CA ASN A 397 -0.53 -1.31 13.48
C ASN A 397 -0.74 0.09 14.10
N PRO A 398 -1.40 1.06 13.44
CA PRO A 398 -1.66 2.37 14.04
C PRO A 398 -2.63 2.31 15.22
N ALA A 399 -3.59 1.39 15.21
CA ALA A 399 -4.48 1.16 16.35
C ALA A 399 -3.72 0.59 17.56
N ASN A 400 -2.83 -0.39 17.35
CA ASN A 400 -2.00 -0.92 18.42
C ASN A 400 -1.05 0.16 18.97
N LEU A 401 -0.44 0.96 18.09
CA LEU A 401 0.43 2.07 18.51
C LEU A 401 -0.33 3.08 19.39
N LEU A 402 -1.59 3.39 19.05
CA LEU A 402 -2.44 4.23 19.88
C LEU A 402 -2.65 3.60 21.26
N GLY A 403 -2.98 2.31 21.31
CA GLY A 403 -3.13 1.56 22.57
C GLY A 403 -1.86 1.54 23.43
N ASP A 404 -0.70 1.30 22.81
CA ASP A 404 0.61 1.29 23.48
C ASP A 404 0.94 2.67 24.08
N MET A 405 0.76 3.75 23.30
CA MET A 405 1.00 5.12 23.76
C MET A 405 0.11 5.48 24.96
N LEU A 406 -1.16 5.12 24.91
CA LEU A 406 -2.12 5.36 26.00
C LEU A 406 -1.76 4.54 27.25
N SER A 407 -1.37 3.28 27.07
CA SER A 407 -0.97 2.38 28.18
C SER A 407 0.30 2.87 28.88
N CYS A 408 1.30 3.35 28.13
CA CYS A 408 2.50 3.96 28.70
C CYS A 408 2.18 5.23 29.51
N LYS A 409 1.24 6.06 29.04
CA LYS A 409 0.79 7.26 29.76
C LYS A 409 0.05 6.92 31.06
N MET A 410 -0.73 5.83 31.09
CA MET A 410 -1.37 5.36 32.32
C MET A 410 -0.37 5.02 33.42
N LYS A 411 0.72 4.30 33.08
CA LYS A 411 1.76 3.92 34.04
C LYS A 411 2.39 5.14 34.73
N LYS A 412 2.46 6.28 34.06
CA LYS A 412 3.07 7.51 34.59
C LYS A 412 2.13 8.38 35.42
N VAL A 413 0.83 8.43 35.09
CA VAL A 413 -0.09 9.46 35.65
C VAL A 413 -1.22 8.89 36.53
N ASN A 414 -1.29 7.58 36.79
CA ASN A 414 -2.36 6.95 37.60
C ASN A 414 -3.80 7.36 37.17
N MET A 415 -4.02 7.51 35.86
CA MET A 415 -5.29 7.98 35.29
C MET A 415 -6.21 6.82 34.90
N THR A 416 -7.54 7.06 34.93
CA THR A 416 -8.57 6.01 34.84
C THR A 416 -9.45 6.02 33.58
N ASN A 417 -9.30 6.96 32.63
CA ASN A 417 -10.17 7.03 31.43
C ASN A 417 -9.36 7.13 30.14
N LEU A 418 -9.13 5.99 29.46
CA LEU A 418 -8.32 5.94 28.24
C LEU A 418 -9.07 6.48 27.02
N THR A 419 -10.38 6.28 26.98
CA THR A 419 -11.21 6.75 25.87
C THR A 419 -11.16 8.27 25.73
N HIS A 420 -11.23 9.00 26.85
CA HIS A 420 -11.15 10.45 26.83
C HIS A 420 -9.79 10.95 26.30
N GLN A 421 -8.69 10.32 26.72
CA GLN A 421 -7.35 10.66 26.24
C GLN A 421 -7.15 10.34 24.76
N ALA A 422 -7.70 9.23 24.29
CA ALA A 422 -7.70 8.89 22.86
C ALA A 422 -8.45 9.97 22.06
N ASP A 423 -9.60 10.44 22.55
CA ASP A 423 -10.36 11.53 21.93
C ASP A 423 -9.57 12.84 21.92
N GLU A 424 -8.91 13.23 23.02
CA GLU A 424 -8.05 14.42 23.06
C GLU A 424 -6.89 14.33 22.06
N LEU A 425 -6.20 13.19 22.02
CA LEU A 425 -5.08 12.95 21.11
C LEU A 425 -5.54 13.00 19.65
N LEU A 426 -6.68 12.41 19.33
CA LEU A 426 -7.22 12.34 17.96
C LEU A 426 -7.98 13.61 17.55
N ARG A 427 -8.34 14.50 18.48
CA ARG A 427 -8.84 15.85 18.16
C ARG A 427 -7.73 16.83 17.88
N ASN A 428 -6.54 16.62 18.43
CA ASN A 428 -5.38 17.41 18.07
C ASN A 428 -5.03 17.16 16.59
N PHE A 429 -4.96 18.22 15.79
CA PHE A 429 -4.70 18.13 14.36
C PHE A 429 -3.36 17.47 14.02
N GLU A 430 -2.30 17.73 14.78
CA GLU A 430 -0.97 17.20 14.50
C GLU A 430 -0.87 15.71 14.86
N SER A 431 -1.42 15.34 16.02
CA SER A 431 -1.48 13.96 16.47
C SER A 431 -2.40 13.10 15.61
N SER A 432 -3.59 13.59 15.26
CA SER A 432 -4.49 12.87 14.35
C SER A 432 -3.86 12.65 12.98
N ARG A 433 -3.20 13.68 12.44
CA ARG A 433 -2.46 13.58 11.18
C ARG A 433 -1.36 12.53 11.25
N PHE A 434 -0.61 12.45 12.35
CA PHE A 434 0.40 11.41 12.54
C PHE A 434 -0.17 10.00 12.40
N PHE A 435 -1.30 9.70 13.04
CA PHE A 435 -1.93 8.37 12.91
C PHE A 435 -2.45 8.11 11.49
N VAL A 436 -3.04 9.13 10.85
CA VAL A 436 -3.49 9.00 9.45
C VAL A 436 -2.30 8.77 8.51
N ASP A 437 -1.17 9.45 8.71
CA ASP A 437 0.06 9.23 7.93
C ASP A 437 0.54 7.77 8.05
N ARG A 438 0.55 7.19 9.26
CA ARG A 438 0.90 5.76 9.46
C ARG A 438 -0.09 4.82 8.77
N VAL A 439 -1.39 5.15 8.79
CA VAL A 439 -2.40 4.38 8.04
C VAL A 439 -2.16 4.50 6.54
N THR A 440 -1.86 5.70 6.04
CA THR A 440 -1.52 5.96 4.63
C THR A 440 -0.33 5.12 4.19
N GLU A 441 0.76 5.08 4.96
CA GLU A 441 1.93 4.25 4.67
C GLU A 441 1.58 2.76 4.61
N ASN A 442 0.80 2.25 5.57
CA ASN A 442 0.39 0.84 5.56
C ASN A 442 -0.51 0.49 4.37
N VAL A 443 -1.45 1.37 4.02
CA VAL A 443 -2.32 1.20 2.85
C VAL A 443 -1.49 1.24 1.57
N LEU A 444 -0.52 2.16 1.47
CA LEU A 444 0.41 2.20 0.35
C LEU A 444 1.24 0.91 0.27
N MET A 445 1.75 0.40 1.40
CA MET A 445 2.44 -0.89 1.43
C MET A 445 1.57 -2.02 0.89
N ALA A 446 0.28 -2.05 1.24
CA ALA A 446 -0.65 -3.03 0.69
C ALA A 446 -0.88 -2.86 -0.83
N VAL A 447 -1.04 -1.62 -1.32
CA VAL A 447 -1.44 -1.34 -2.71
C VAL A 447 -0.26 -1.41 -3.70
N ILE A 448 0.91 -0.94 -3.29
CA ILE A 448 2.11 -0.81 -4.14
C ILE A 448 3.31 -1.64 -3.67
N GLY A 449 3.23 -2.30 -2.51
CA GLY A 449 4.32 -3.13 -2.00
C GLY A 449 4.67 -4.31 -2.90
N ASN A 450 5.95 -4.69 -2.87
CA ASN A 450 6.52 -5.81 -3.60
C ASN A 450 7.61 -6.51 -2.75
N SER A 451 8.16 -7.62 -3.26
CA SER A 451 9.11 -8.45 -2.51
C SER A 451 10.43 -7.74 -2.14
N ARG A 452 10.84 -6.70 -2.89
CA ARG A 452 12.04 -5.91 -2.55
C ARG A 452 11.80 -5.02 -1.35
N ASP A 453 10.56 -4.57 -1.15
CA ASP A 453 10.23 -3.79 0.06
C ASP A 453 10.40 -4.67 1.31
N GLU A 454 10.06 -5.95 1.25
CA GLU A 454 10.29 -6.88 2.38
C GLU A 454 11.78 -6.99 2.74
N GLY A 455 12.65 -7.12 1.72
CA GLY A 455 14.10 -7.12 1.88
C GLY A 455 14.61 -5.82 2.49
N TYR A 456 14.18 -4.68 1.93
CA TYR A 456 14.52 -3.35 2.42
C TYR A 456 14.06 -3.13 3.87
N PHE A 457 12.80 -3.41 4.21
CA PHE A 457 12.27 -3.22 5.56
C PHE A 457 12.90 -4.15 6.60
N SER A 458 13.43 -5.30 6.17
CA SER A 458 14.26 -6.14 7.05
C SER A 458 15.58 -5.46 7.42
N MET A 459 16.22 -4.75 6.47
CA MET A 459 17.44 -4.00 6.73
C MET A 459 17.17 -2.69 7.45
N LEU A 460 16.05 -2.03 7.17
CA LEU A 460 15.60 -0.84 7.89
C LEU A 460 15.49 -1.08 9.40
N ARG A 461 15.02 -2.25 9.82
CA ARG A 461 14.98 -2.62 11.24
C ARG A 461 16.37 -2.66 11.87
N LYS A 462 17.37 -3.20 11.16
CA LYS A 462 18.77 -3.20 11.63
C LYS A 462 19.34 -1.78 11.70
N LEU A 463 19.11 -0.97 10.66
CA LEU A 463 19.47 0.46 10.64
C LEU A 463 18.89 1.20 11.85
N LEU A 464 17.60 1.00 12.14
CA LEU A 464 16.95 1.62 13.28
C LEU A 464 17.58 1.21 14.61
N MET A 465 17.94 -0.06 14.79
CA MET A 465 18.61 -0.52 16.02
C MET A 465 19.97 0.14 16.21
N ILE A 466 20.76 0.25 15.14
CA ILE A 466 22.07 0.94 15.17
C ILE A 466 21.88 2.40 15.55
N LEU A 467 20.92 3.09 14.92
CA LEU A 467 20.61 4.49 15.22
C LEU A 467 20.13 4.69 16.67
N LEU A 468 19.31 3.79 17.20
CA LEU A 468 18.82 3.86 18.58
C LEU A 468 19.94 3.65 19.60
N ASN A 469 20.85 2.70 19.36
CA ASN A 469 22.02 2.49 20.22
C ASN A 469 22.92 3.73 20.20
N SER A 470 23.19 4.29 19.01
CA SER A 470 23.96 5.52 18.88
C SER A 470 23.29 6.69 19.63
N ARG A 471 21.96 6.81 19.58
CA ARG A 471 21.19 7.83 20.31
C ARG A 471 21.33 7.69 21.84
N ARG A 472 21.49 6.47 22.34
CA ARG A 472 21.69 6.17 23.78
C ARG A 472 23.13 6.44 24.24
N GLY A 473 24.02 6.85 23.35
CA GLY A 473 25.44 7.01 23.65
C GLY A 473 26.18 5.68 23.78
N GLU A 474 25.57 4.58 23.32
CA GLU A 474 26.20 3.26 23.32
C GLU A 474 27.10 3.08 22.09
N ILE A 475 28.22 2.38 22.27
CA ILE A 475 29.15 2.07 21.19
C ILE A 475 28.58 0.93 20.36
N SER A 476 28.36 1.17 19.07
CA SER A 476 27.94 0.16 18.11
C SER A 476 29.12 -0.34 17.29
N PHE A 477 29.10 -1.63 16.95
CA PHE A 477 30.13 -2.28 16.16
C PHE A 477 29.54 -2.96 14.93
N THR A 478 30.34 -3.09 13.88
CA THR A 478 29.98 -3.72 12.62
C THR A 478 31.09 -4.66 12.15
N PHE A 479 30.70 -5.77 11.52
CA PHE A 479 31.61 -6.72 10.88
C PHE A 479 31.91 -6.33 9.42
N ASN A 480 30.87 -5.95 8.68
CA ASN A 480 30.97 -5.59 7.28
C ASN A 480 29.89 -4.56 6.93
N LEU A 481 30.24 -3.28 6.99
CA LEU A 481 29.33 -2.20 6.65
C LEU A 481 29.08 -2.12 5.14
N ASP A 482 30.07 -2.47 4.34
CA ASP A 482 30.01 -2.41 2.87
C ASP A 482 28.94 -3.34 2.32
N GLU A 483 29.06 -4.64 2.63
CA GLU A 483 28.11 -5.66 2.18
C GLU A 483 26.69 -5.39 2.70
N PHE A 484 26.58 -4.81 3.90
CA PHE A 484 25.30 -4.39 4.43
C PHE A 484 24.68 -3.25 3.59
N CYS A 485 25.45 -2.21 3.25
CA CYS A 485 24.98 -1.10 2.43
C CYS A 485 24.65 -1.55 1.00
N ASP A 486 25.46 -2.42 0.41
CA ASP A 486 25.20 -3.03 -0.90
C ASP A 486 23.87 -3.79 -0.90
N SER A 487 23.62 -4.58 0.15
CA SER A 487 22.36 -5.30 0.33
C SER A 487 21.16 -4.35 0.48
N VAL A 488 21.32 -3.20 1.13
CA VAL A 488 20.27 -2.17 1.21
C VAL A 488 20.00 -1.58 -0.17
N ASN A 489 21.06 -1.16 -0.87
CA ASN A 489 20.97 -0.51 -2.18
C ASN A 489 20.43 -1.45 -3.27
N GLU A 490 20.68 -2.76 -3.20
CA GLU A 490 20.10 -3.77 -4.10
C GLU A 490 18.57 -3.79 -4.07
N ASN A 491 17.97 -3.49 -2.92
CA ASN A 491 16.52 -3.48 -2.77
C ASN A 491 15.85 -2.16 -3.26
N LEU A 492 16.63 -1.09 -3.44
CA LEU A 492 16.15 0.25 -3.81
C LEU A 492 16.17 0.47 -5.33
N ILE A 493 15.23 -0.16 -6.04
CA ILE A 493 15.21 -0.14 -7.51
C ILE A 493 14.13 0.80 -8.08
N ASP A 494 12.85 0.51 -7.86
CA ASP A 494 11.74 1.24 -8.50
C ASP A 494 10.45 1.32 -7.67
N ASN A 495 10.50 1.01 -6.36
CA ASN A 495 9.35 1.19 -5.48
C ASN A 495 9.41 2.53 -4.73
N PRO A 496 8.40 3.40 -4.89
CA PRO A 496 8.45 4.73 -4.29
C PRO A 496 8.31 4.72 -2.76
N LEU A 497 7.72 3.67 -2.19
CA LEU A 497 7.54 3.57 -0.74
C LEU A 497 8.86 3.28 -0.01
N SER A 498 9.62 2.26 -0.43
CA SER A 498 10.92 1.96 0.18
C SER A 498 11.90 3.13 0.00
N MET A 499 11.91 3.78 -1.16
CA MET A 499 12.70 4.99 -1.38
C MET A 499 12.27 6.17 -0.48
N HIS A 500 10.99 6.34 -0.21
CA HIS A 500 10.50 7.35 0.75
C HIS A 500 11.04 7.11 2.17
N PHE A 501 10.98 5.86 2.64
CA PHE A 501 11.57 5.50 3.94
C PHE A 501 13.09 5.66 3.94
N HIS A 502 13.77 5.33 2.83
CA HIS A 502 15.22 5.50 2.70
C HIS A 502 15.63 6.97 2.80
N ASN A 503 14.91 7.87 2.13
CA ASN A 503 15.12 9.31 2.28
C ASN A 503 14.99 9.77 3.74
N SER A 504 14.00 9.22 4.45
CA SER A 504 13.80 9.55 5.87
C SER A 504 14.98 9.09 6.73
N VAL A 505 15.56 7.91 6.44
CA VAL A 505 16.77 7.42 7.11
C VAL A 505 17.98 8.28 6.79
N LEU A 506 18.21 8.59 5.50
CA LEU A 506 19.31 9.45 5.08
C LEU A 506 19.24 10.82 5.75
N TYR A 507 18.05 11.38 5.92
CA TYR A 507 17.88 12.64 6.65
C TYR A 507 18.25 12.52 8.14
N VAL A 508 17.79 11.45 8.81
CA VAL A 508 18.14 11.22 10.22
C VAL A 508 19.65 11.03 10.37
N LEU A 509 20.29 10.30 9.45
CA LEU A 509 21.74 10.13 9.43
C LEU A 509 22.47 11.44 9.20
N ALA A 510 22.01 12.27 8.24
CA ALA A 510 22.59 13.58 8.00
C ALA A 510 22.60 14.44 9.27
N PHE A 511 21.53 14.41 10.07
CA PHE A 511 21.48 15.11 11.36
C PHE A 511 22.56 14.63 12.34
N TYR A 512 22.81 13.32 12.43
CA TYR A 512 23.87 12.78 13.28
C TYR A 512 25.28 13.18 12.80
N VAL A 513 25.46 13.36 11.50
CA VAL A 513 26.74 13.76 10.89
C VAL A 513 27.02 15.26 11.08
N THR A 514 26.04 16.11 10.83
CA THR A 514 26.23 17.57 10.79
C THR A 514 25.97 18.26 12.14
N GLY A 515 25.23 17.60 13.04
CA GLY A 515 24.75 18.21 14.29
C GLY A 515 23.75 19.36 14.08
N SER A 516 23.29 19.60 12.83
CA SER A 516 22.32 20.64 12.48
C SER A 516 21.32 20.14 11.44
N LEU A 517 20.12 20.71 11.44
CA LEU A 517 19.03 20.37 10.50
C LEU A 517 19.02 21.31 9.26
N GLU A 518 20.14 21.95 8.92
CA GLU A 518 20.21 22.90 7.79
C GLU A 518 20.35 22.24 6.41
#